data_AF-A0A2V7HUT0-F1
#
_entry.id   AF-A0A2V7HUT0-F1
#
_cell.length_a   1.000
_cell.length_b   1.000
_cell.length_c   1.000
_cell.angle_alpha   90.00
_cell.angle_beta   90.00
_cell.angle_gamma   90.00
#
_symmetry.space_group_name_H-M   'P 1'
#
loop_
_entity.id
_entity.type
_entity.pdbx_description
1 polymer ?
#
loop_
_entity_poly.entity_id
_entity_poly.type
_entity_poly.pdbx_seq_one_letter_code
_entity_poly.pdbx_strand_id
1 'polypeptide(L)'
;ALERAPDRATQKKVEILKEYAQRAPTGKPRRLVMRFLVSPVELRDDGTGAVGGMRLVRNRLYATATGTLQPKATGEFEELPVGLVFRSVGYRGVPLPGV
;
A
#
# COMPACT_ATOMS: atom_id res chain seq x y z
N ALA A 1 1.51 -4.86 18.00
CA ALA A 1 1.30 -3.41 17.79
C ALA A 1 -0.08 -2.99 18.31
N LEU A 2 -1.19 -3.51 17.75
CA LEU A 2 -2.54 -3.32 18.33
C LEU A 2 -2.60 -3.71 19.81
N GLU A 3 -1.96 -4.81 20.18
CA GLU A 3 -1.91 -5.29 21.57
C GLU A 3 -1.09 -4.38 22.50
N ARG A 4 -0.16 -3.59 21.96
CA ARG A 4 0.71 -2.70 22.74
C ARG A 4 0.09 -1.32 22.99
N ALA A 5 -0.89 -0.92 22.17
CA ALA A 5 -1.61 0.34 22.30
C ALA A 5 -3.01 0.18 21.67
N PRO A 6 -4.02 -0.26 22.46
CA PRO A 6 -5.35 -0.54 21.94
C PRO A 6 -6.10 0.76 21.62
N ASP A 7 -6.10 1.14 20.34
CA ASP A 7 -6.99 2.16 19.80
C ASP A 7 -8.27 1.50 19.26
N ARG A 8 -9.43 1.93 19.78
CA ARG A 8 -10.75 1.38 19.42
C ARG A 8 -11.04 1.54 17.93
N ALA A 9 -10.65 2.67 17.33
CA ALA A 9 -10.87 2.90 15.90
C ALA A 9 -10.04 1.91 15.05
N THR A 10 -8.78 1.67 15.45
CA THR A 10 -7.90 0.71 14.80
C THR A 10 -8.41 -0.72 14.93
N GLN A 11 -8.89 -1.13 16.10
CA GLN A 11 -9.53 -2.44 16.28
C GLN A 11 -10.72 -2.62 15.33
N LYS A 12 -11.59 -1.61 15.22
CA LYS A 12 -12.75 -1.67 14.33
C LYS A 12 -12.34 -1.75 12.85
N LYS A 13 -11.30 -1.02 12.43
CA LYS A 13 -10.74 -1.13 11.06
C LYS A 13 -10.26 -2.56 10.76
N VAL A 14 -9.55 -3.18 11.70
CA VAL A 14 -9.07 -4.56 11.54
C VAL A 14 -10.22 -5.56 11.45
N GLU A 15 -11.27 -5.39 12.27
CA GLU A 15 -12.49 -6.21 12.20
C GLU A 15 -13.14 -6.13 10.81
N ILE A 16 -13.35 -4.91 10.29
CA ILE A 16 -13.93 -4.69 8.96
C ILE A 16 -13.07 -5.32 7.85
N LEU A 17 -11.74 -5.17 7.93
CA LEU A 17 -10.83 -5.77 6.95
C LEU A 17 -10.88 -7.30 6.98
N LYS A 18 -10.97 -7.91 8.17
CA LYS A 18 -11.12 -9.36 8.32
C LYS A 18 -12.44 -9.85 7.73
N GLU A 19 -13.52 -9.12 7.94
CA GLU A 19 -14.81 -9.44 7.34
C GLU A 19 -14.73 -9.41 5.81
N TYR A 20 -14.15 -8.37 5.21
CA TYR A 20 -14.00 -8.30 3.76
C TYR A 20 -13.09 -9.40 3.20
N ALA A 21 -12.04 -9.80 3.93
CA ALA A 21 -11.14 -10.87 3.50
C ALA A 21 -11.82 -12.25 3.43
N GLN A 22 -12.90 -12.47 4.18
CA GLN A 22 -13.65 -13.74 4.20
C GLN A 22 -14.74 -13.81 3.12
N ARG A 23 -15.13 -12.67 2.52
CA ARG A 23 -16.18 -12.65 1.51
C ARG A 23 -15.68 -13.19 0.18
N ALA A 24 -16.33 -14.23 -0.33
CA ALA A 24 -16.05 -14.75 -1.66
C ALA A 24 -16.45 -13.72 -2.75
N PRO A 25 -15.68 -13.59 -3.85
CA PRO A 25 -16.07 -12.75 -4.97
C PRO A 25 -17.41 -13.19 -5.57
N THR A 26 -18.35 -12.26 -5.72
CA THR A 26 -19.71 -12.55 -6.23
C THR A 26 -19.85 -12.30 -7.73
N GLY A 27 -18.76 -12.34 -8.50
CA GLY A 27 -18.78 -12.11 -9.96
C GLY A 27 -19.02 -10.67 -10.43
N LYS A 28 -18.92 -9.66 -9.55
CA LYS A 28 -19.07 -8.25 -9.94
C LYS A 28 -17.98 -7.82 -10.93
N PRO A 29 -18.30 -6.93 -11.91
CA PRO A 29 -17.34 -6.52 -12.95
C PRO A 29 -16.21 -5.64 -12.41
N ARG A 30 -16.36 -5.06 -11.22
CA ARG A 30 -15.36 -4.22 -10.56
C ARG A 30 -14.97 -4.81 -9.22
N ARG A 31 -13.67 -4.74 -8.91
CA ARG A 31 -13.10 -5.22 -7.65
C ARG A 31 -12.24 -4.13 -7.01
N LEU A 32 -12.34 -4.00 -5.69
CA LEU A 32 -11.40 -3.24 -4.88
C LEU A 32 -10.49 -4.24 -4.16
N VAL A 33 -9.20 -4.22 -4.48
CA VAL A 33 -8.20 -5.12 -3.89
C VAL A 33 -7.31 -4.30 -2.95
N MET A 34 -7.32 -4.64 -1.67
CA MET A 34 -6.45 -4.03 -0.66
C MET A 34 -5.21 -4.89 -0.50
N ARG A 35 -4.04 -4.32 -0.81
CA ARG A 35 -2.73 -4.98 -0.71
C ARG A 35 -1.90 -4.30 0.36
N PHE A 36 -1.43 -5.08 1.34
CA PHE A 36 -0.56 -4.60 2.42
C PHE A 36 0.84 -5.16 2.26
N LEU A 37 1.82 -4.52 2.92
CA LEU A 37 3.22 -4.95 2.92
C LEU A 37 3.82 -5.09 1.52
N VAL A 38 3.49 -4.17 0.63
CA VAL A 38 4.10 -4.04 -0.70
C VAL A 38 4.46 -2.57 -0.93
N SER A 39 5.56 -2.32 -1.63
CA SER A 39 5.97 -0.97 -2.05
C SER A 39 6.14 -0.92 -3.56
N PRO A 40 5.70 0.14 -4.25
CA PRO A 40 6.05 0.36 -5.64
C PRO A 40 7.53 0.70 -5.78
N VAL A 41 8.21 0.07 -6.73
CA VAL A 41 9.64 0.30 -6.99
C VAL A 41 9.93 0.80 -8.41
N GLU A 42 9.02 0.57 -9.35
CA GLU A 42 9.22 0.94 -10.76
C GLU A 42 7.86 1.07 -11.47
N LEU A 43 7.70 2.07 -12.35
CA LEU A 43 6.63 2.13 -13.33
C LEU A 43 7.17 1.74 -14.69
N ARG A 44 6.43 0.92 -15.42
CA ARG A 44 6.80 0.46 -16.76
C ARG A 44 5.98 1.18 -17.81
N ASP A 45 6.67 1.56 -18.88
CA ASP A 45 6.05 2.09 -20.09
C ASP A 45 5.31 0.99 -20.86
N ASP A 46 4.18 1.32 -21.46
CA ASP A 46 3.42 0.44 -22.33
C ASP A 46 3.96 0.37 -23.77
N GLY A 47 5.04 1.10 -24.06
CA GLY A 47 5.66 1.24 -25.38
C GLY A 47 5.17 2.46 -26.16
N THR A 48 4.22 3.23 -25.61
CA THR A 48 3.65 4.43 -26.24
C THR A 48 3.83 5.71 -25.41
N GLY A 49 4.54 5.63 -24.28
CA GLY A 49 4.73 6.73 -23.35
C GLY A 49 3.70 6.77 -22.21
N ALA A 50 2.89 5.72 -22.03
CA ALA A 50 1.90 5.61 -20.96
C ALA A 50 2.22 4.45 -20.01
N VAL A 51 1.55 4.40 -18.85
CA VAL A 51 1.81 3.35 -17.85
C VAL A 51 1.25 2.02 -18.35
N GLY A 52 2.11 1.01 -18.51
CA GLY A 52 1.74 -0.37 -18.85
C GLY A 52 1.86 -1.35 -17.69
N GLY A 53 2.57 -0.98 -16.64
CA GLY A 53 2.74 -1.85 -15.47
C GLY A 53 3.45 -1.18 -14.30
N MET A 54 3.48 -1.89 -13.18
CA MET A 54 4.16 -1.46 -11.98
C MET A 54 4.86 -2.66 -11.32
N ARG A 55 6.14 -2.50 -11.03
CA ARG A 55 6.88 -3.47 -10.23
C ARG A 55 6.71 -3.13 -8.76
N LEU A 56 6.41 -4.15 -7.97
CA LEU A 56 6.27 -4.05 -6.52
C LEU A 56 7.31 -4.92 -5.84
N VAL A 57 7.70 -4.55 -4.62
CA VAL A 57 8.51 -5.38 -3.72
C VAL A 57 7.70 -5.69 -2.47
N ARG A 58 7.79 -6.93 -1.97
CA ARG A 58 7.18 -7.31 -0.70
C ARG A 58 8.00 -6.75 0.46
N ASN A 59 7.31 -6.40 1.54
CA ASN A 59 7.88 -5.87 2.76
C ASN A 59 7.64 -6.82 3.93
N ARG A 60 8.54 -6.79 4.91
CA ARG A 60 8.32 -7.33 6.25
C ARG A 60 8.45 -6.21 7.28
N LEU A 61 7.70 -6.31 8.37
CA LEU A 61 7.77 -5.33 9.46
C LEU A 61 8.87 -5.72 10.43
N TYR A 62 9.68 -4.74 10.82
CA TYR A 62 10.73 -4.87 11.82
C TYR A 62 10.53 -3.83 12.91
N ALA A 63 10.77 -4.20 14.16
CA ALA A 63 10.81 -3.24 15.26
C ALA A 63 12.10 -2.42 15.17
N THR A 64 11.97 -1.10 15.27
CA THR A 64 13.07 -0.17 15.48
C THR A 64 13.53 -0.23 16.95
N ALA A 65 14.66 0.42 17.26
CA ALA A 65 15.17 0.52 18.63
C ALA A 65 14.15 1.15 19.61
N THR A 66 13.28 2.03 19.11
CA THR A 66 12.21 2.68 19.89
C THR A 66 10.91 1.85 19.93
N GLY A 67 10.89 0.64 19.36
CA GLY A 67 9.74 -0.26 19.34
C GLY A 67 8.69 0.04 18.26
N THR A 68 8.86 1.10 17.47
CA THR A 68 8.01 1.40 16.31
C THR A 68 8.26 0.39 15.19
N LEU A 69 7.21 -0.06 14.50
CA LEU A 69 7.35 -0.96 13.35
C LEU A 69 7.65 -0.18 12.07
N GLN A 70 8.64 -0.64 11.30
CA GLN A 70 8.96 -0.10 9.97
C GLN A 70 8.98 -1.22 8.92
N PRO A 71 8.47 -0.97 7.70
CA PRO A 71 8.60 -1.92 6.60
C PRO A 71 10.05 -1.95 6.08
N LYS A 72 10.55 -3.14 5.76
CA LYS A 72 11.77 -3.34 4.98
C LYS A 72 11.49 -4.28 3.83
N ALA A 73 12.01 -3.94 2.64
CA ALA A 73 11.90 -4.75 1.44
C ALA A 73 12.55 -6.12 1.64
N THR A 74 11.89 -7.18 1.15
CA THR A 74 12.41 -8.55 1.23
C THR A 74 13.26 -8.95 0.03
N GLY A 75 13.22 -8.17 -1.05
CA GLY A 75 13.79 -8.55 -2.35
C GLY A 75 12.89 -9.48 -3.17
N GLU A 76 11.72 -9.88 -2.65
CA GLU A 76 10.71 -10.62 -3.43
C GLU A 76 9.92 -9.60 -4.27
N PHE A 77 10.00 -9.71 -5.59
CA PHE A 77 9.34 -8.80 -6.53
C PHE A 77 8.14 -9.43 -7.22
N GLU A 78 7.21 -8.59 -7.64
CA GLU A 78 6.10 -8.97 -8.50
C GLU A 78 5.85 -7.87 -9.55
N GLU A 79 5.32 -8.29 -10.70
CA GLU A 79 4.86 -7.38 -11.76
C GLU A 79 3.35 -7.30 -11.71
N LEU A 80 2.82 -6.07 -11.71
CA LEU A 80 1.40 -5.81 -11.73
C LEU A 80 1.04 -5.04 -13.01
N PRO A 81 0.34 -5.67 -13.97
CA PRO A 81 -0.21 -4.97 -15.13
C PRO A 81 -1.22 -3.92 -14.66
N VAL A 82 -0.95 -2.65 -14.96
CA VAL A 82 -1.82 -1.51 -14.62
C VAL A 82 -1.72 -0.45 -15.71
N GLY A 83 -2.83 0.21 -16.02
CA GLY A 83 -2.89 1.30 -17.00
C GLY A 83 -2.91 2.71 -16.39
N LEU A 84 -3.06 2.82 -15.07
CA LEU A 84 -3.22 4.10 -14.38
C LEU A 84 -2.79 3.98 -12.92
N VAL A 85 -2.03 4.98 -12.44
CA VAL A 85 -1.49 5.00 -11.07
C VAL A 85 -1.74 6.35 -10.43
N PHE A 86 -2.36 6.34 -9.24
CA PHE A 86 -2.52 7.51 -8.40
C PHE A 86 -1.64 7.37 -7.15
N ARG A 87 -0.76 8.34 -6.91
CA ARG A 87 0.06 8.39 -5.69
C ARG A 87 -0.64 9.15 -4.57
N SER A 88 -1.24 8.42 -3.63
CA SER A 88 -1.91 9.01 -2.46
C SER A 88 -1.05 8.86 -1.20
N VAL A 89 0.19 9.39 -1.24
CA VAL A 89 1.22 9.23 -0.19
C VAL A 89 1.43 10.47 0.68
N GLY A 90 0.53 11.44 0.60
CA GLY A 90 0.61 12.72 1.30
C GLY A 90 0.96 13.90 0.38
N TYR A 91 0.79 15.10 0.92
CA TYR A 91 1.06 16.36 0.21
C TYR A 91 2.37 16.96 0.69
N ARG A 92 3.08 17.66 -0.20
CA ARG A 92 4.25 18.46 0.13
C ARG A 92 3.95 19.92 -0.15
N GLY A 93 4.04 20.77 0.87
CA GLY A 93 3.92 22.22 0.72
C GLY A 93 5.06 22.78 -0.12
N VAL A 94 4.78 23.84 -0.87
CA VAL A 94 5.78 24.62 -1.60
C VAL A 94 6.03 25.89 -0.79
N PRO A 95 7.31 26.25 -0.50
CA PRO A 95 7.62 27.46 0.25
C PRO A 95 7.11 28.69 -0.50
N LEU A 96 6.60 29.66 0.26
CA LEU A 96 6.23 30.96 -0.28
C LEU A 96 7.48 31.85 -0.34
N PRO A 97 7.80 32.47 -1.49
CA PRO A 97 8.93 33.38 -1.57
C PRO A 97 8.78 34.56 -0.59
N GLY A 98 9.78 34.79 0.25
CA GLY A 98 9.89 36.01 1.06
C GLY A 98 9.22 36.00 2.44
N VAL A 99 8.77 34.84 2.94
CA VAL A 99 8.27 34.65 4.32
C VAL A 99 8.90 33.46 5.00
#